data_AF-A0A0V0Q5M9-F1
#
_entry.id   AF-A0A0V0Q5M9-F1
#
_cell.length_a   1.000
_cell.length_b   1.000
_cell.length_c   1.000
_cell.angle_alpha   90.00
_cell.angle_beta   90.00
_cell.angle_gamma   90.00
#
_symmetry.space_group_name_H-M   'P 1'
#
loop_
_entity.id
_entity.type
_entity.pdbx_description
1 polymer ?
#
loop_
_entity_poly.entity_id
_entity_poly.type
_entity_poly.pdbx_seq_one_letter_code
_entity_poly.pdbx_strand_id
1 'polypeptide(L)'
;MQHDLSPLIPKLVAARAAPWQPGRPTKLEHYITERLDGVHSRRWIDDVQLDVAIHTAEVFGAMAMRGPQGDLKGISVDERREHAHLGAEVLIKGPAAIKDFLRTHIGHGRRGNDYHTAFGRAFNEFYFRKDQPAYRPICAVLAEYVGETFRFTGQEKVFGIRTRGVEPKTLRSLCNRHGIGMKITVQVLKAQYGFGVGTGASSEVDPDLIADLAPKLKDLLNAQDAARHLGVSVDVVRGLIGDGLLVPDYRFNDRMVGFSAATLESFLDDWCSAGKPPSGGQAIRTPIQTVARANRVRVSRLLIAARAVGGALYRDRRKRGLTGVTVSHSCMAALVEQAKTDAGKAGLS
;
A
#
# COMPACT_ATOMS: atom_id res chain seq x y z
N MET A 1 33.07 54.37 53.30
CA MET A 1 31.76 54.08 53.92
C MET A 1 31.47 52.59 53.73
N GLN A 2 31.70 51.77 54.76
CA GLN A 2 31.19 50.39 54.79
C GLN A 2 29.72 50.48 55.20
N HIS A 3 28.83 49.94 54.37
CA HIS A 3 27.42 49.83 54.74
C HIS A 3 27.28 48.78 55.85
N ASP A 4 26.78 49.21 57.00
CA ASP A 4 26.43 48.31 58.08
C ASP A 4 25.22 47.47 57.67
N LEU A 5 25.46 46.18 57.44
CA LEU A 5 24.44 45.20 57.03
C LEU A 5 23.75 44.55 58.24
N SER A 6 24.12 44.89 59.47
CA SER A 6 23.49 44.40 60.70
C SER A 6 21.95 44.50 60.72
N PRO A 7 21.32 45.55 60.15
CA PRO A 7 19.85 45.66 60.10
C PRO A 7 19.16 44.65 59.17
N LEU A 8 19.90 44.02 58.25
CA LEU A 8 19.37 43.05 57.28
C LEU A 8 19.38 41.62 57.83
N ILE A 9 20.19 41.34 58.85
CA ILE A 9 20.31 40.00 59.44
C ILE A 9 18.96 39.51 60.00
N PRO A 10 18.20 40.28 60.80
CA PRO A 10 16.90 39.84 61.29
C PRO A 10 15.89 39.62 60.16
N LYS A 11 15.97 40.42 59.09
CA LYS A 11 15.11 40.27 57.91
C LYS A 11 15.43 39.01 57.12
N LEU A 12 16.70 38.65 56.98
CA LEU A 12 17.13 37.40 56.34
C LEU A 12 16.77 36.16 57.18
N VAL A 13 16.86 36.27 58.50
CA VAL A 13 16.45 35.20 59.42
C VAL A 13 14.92 35.02 59.40
N ALA A 14 14.15 36.11 59.35
CA ALA A 14 12.69 36.07 59.21
C ALA A 14 12.23 35.64 57.81
N ALA A 15 12.99 35.98 56.76
CA ALA A 15 12.76 35.56 55.39
C ALA A 15 13.30 34.15 55.09
N ARG A 16 13.85 33.45 56.10
CA ARG A 16 14.21 32.05 55.99
C ARG A 16 12.92 31.27 55.79
N ALA A 17 12.54 31.09 54.53
CA ALA A 17 11.50 30.17 54.14
C ALA A 17 11.70 28.86 54.90
N ALA A 18 10.59 28.24 55.33
CA ALA A 18 10.66 26.93 55.98
C ALA A 18 11.65 26.07 55.21
N PRO A 19 12.63 25.42 55.88
CA PRO A 19 13.64 24.63 55.19
C PRO A 19 12.90 23.70 54.24
N TRP A 20 13.24 23.78 52.95
CA TRP A 20 12.67 22.93 51.94
C TRP A 20 12.81 21.49 52.45
N GLN A 21 11.68 20.86 52.77
CA GLN A 21 11.67 19.46 53.16
C GLN A 21 11.62 18.69 51.86
N PRO A 22 12.75 18.10 51.39
CA PRO A 22 12.68 17.24 50.25
C PRO A 22 11.68 16.12 50.57
N GLY A 23 10.63 16.01 49.76
CA GLY A 23 9.83 14.79 49.76
C GLY A 23 10.73 13.58 49.49
N ARG A 24 10.21 12.37 49.72
CA ARG A 24 10.96 11.13 49.42
C ARG A 24 11.64 11.23 48.04
N PRO A 25 12.94 10.88 47.91
CA PRO A 25 13.63 10.95 46.63
C PRO A 25 12.89 10.16 45.56
N THR A 26 12.76 10.74 44.37
CA THR A 26 12.18 10.05 43.22
C THR A 26 13.14 8.97 42.71
N LYS A 27 12.64 8.10 41.83
CA LYS A 27 13.49 7.09 41.18
C LYS A 27 14.62 7.71 40.39
N LEU A 28 14.38 8.86 39.74
CA LEU A 28 15.44 9.56 39.02
C LEU A 28 16.46 10.16 39.98
N GLU A 29 16.02 10.82 41.05
CA GLU A 29 16.93 11.41 42.05
C GLU A 29 17.80 10.33 42.68
N HIS A 30 17.22 9.19 43.05
CA HIS A 30 17.98 8.05 43.55
C HIS A 30 19.02 7.56 42.54
N TYR A 31 18.62 7.40 41.28
CA TYR A 31 19.53 7.00 40.21
C TYR A 31 20.66 8.01 39.96
N ILE A 32 20.37 9.32 40.02
CA ILE A 32 21.37 10.37 39.89
C ILE A 32 22.37 10.28 41.03
N THR A 33 21.90 10.13 42.28
CA THR A 33 22.78 9.96 43.44
C THR A 33 23.65 8.71 43.29
N GLU A 34 23.08 7.56 42.93
CA GLU A 34 23.83 6.33 42.65
C GLU A 34 24.95 6.57 41.62
N ARG A 35 24.63 7.20 40.48
CA ARG A 35 25.60 7.47 39.41
C ARG A 35 26.69 8.45 39.82
N LEU A 36 26.36 9.49 40.61
CA LEU A 36 27.32 10.47 41.11
C LEU A 36 28.24 9.88 42.19
N ASP A 37 27.75 8.94 42.99
CA ASP A 37 28.54 8.19 43.96
C ASP A 37 29.40 7.08 43.31
N GLY A 38 29.38 6.97 41.98
CA GLY A 38 30.15 5.99 41.21
C GLY A 38 29.55 4.58 41.22
N VAL A 39 28.30 4.42 41.66
CA VAL A 39 27.60 3.13 41.66
C VAL A 39 27.21 2.78 40.21
N HIS A 40 27.79 1.70 39.69
CA HIS A 40 27.43 1.11 38.40
C HIS A 40 26.74 -0.24 38.62
N SER A 41 25.41 -0.24 38.56
CA SER A 41 24.60 -1.45 38.81
C SER A 41 24.56 -2.41 37.62
N ARG A 42 25.33 -2.13 36.57
CA ARG A 42 25.32 -2.85 35.27
C ARG A 42 23.94 -2.83 34.61
N ARG A 43 23.14 -1.79 34.89
CA ARG A 43 21.88 -1.54 34.18
C ARG A 43 22.23 -0.99 32.80
N TRP A 44 21.43 -1.29 31.79
CA TRP A 44 21.66 -0.78 30.43
C TRP A 44 21.79 0.76 30.37
N ILE A 45 21.01 1.47 31.19
CA ILE A 45 21.03 2.93 31.25
C ILE A 45 22.32 3.48 31.90
N ASP A 46 23.07 2.65 32.63
CA ASP A 46 24.29 3.09 33.30
C ASP A 46 25.39 3.42 32.29
N ASP A 47 25.39 2.79 31.12
CA ASP A 47 26.33 3.07 30.02
C ASP A 47 25.93 4.32 29.20
N VAL A 48 24.76 4.91 29.49
CA VAL A 48 24.32 6.18 28.90
C VAL A 48 24.84 7.34 29.76
N GLN A 49 25.23 8.43 29.09
CA GLN A 49 25.65 9.66 29.76
C GLN A 49 24.54 10.18 30.68
N LEU A 50 24.88 10.62 31.90
CA LEU A 50 23.91 10.90 32.95
C LEU A 50 22.89 11.99 32.55
N ASP A 51 23.34 13.07 31.93
CA ASP A 51 22.46 14.14 31.43
C ASP A 51 21.49 13.65 30.35
N VAL A 52 21.92 12.73 29.48
CA VAL A 52 21.06 12.09 28.48
C VAL A 52 20.02 11.19 29.14
N ALA A 53 20.41 10.44 30.18
CA ALA A 53 19.48 9.60 30.95
C ALA A 53 18.42 10.46 31.67
N ILE A 54 18.82 11.58 32.27
CA ILE A 54 17.93 12.56 32.91
C ILE A 54 16.95 13.14 31.88
N HIS A 55 17.46 13.67 30.76
CA HIS A 55 16.63 14.25 29.70
C HIS A 55 15.64 13.22 29.14
N THR A 56 16.10 11.99 28.89
CA THR A 56 15.23 10.92 28.38
C THR A 56 14.12 10.57 29.40
N ALA A 57 14.45 10.56 30.70
CA ALA A 57 13.46 10.32 31.76
C ALA A 57 12.39 11.41 31.77
N GLU A 58 12.77 12.68 31.64
CA GLU A 58 11.83 13.79 31.56
C GLU A 58 10.91 13.68 30.35
N VAL A 59 11.46 13.36 29.17
CA VAL A 59 10.68 13.20 27.92
C VAL A 59 9.70 12.04 28.03
N PHE A 60 10.12 10.90 28.58
CA PHE A 60 9.26 9.73 28.74
C PHE A 60 8.17 9.97 29.78
N GLY A 61 8.50 10.62 30.89
CA GLY A 61 7.53 11.03 31.89
C GLY A 61 6.46 11.96 31.35
N ALA A 62 6.88 12.96 30.56
CA ALA A 62 5.95 13.86 29.91
C ALA A 62 5.06 13.13 28.90
N MET A 63 5.62 12.15 28.17
CA MET A 63 4.83 11.29 27.27
C MET A 63 3.79 10.47 28.05
N ALA A 64 4.14 9.97 29.23
CA ALA A 64 3.21 9.21 30.08
C ALA A 64 2.05 10.08 30.59
N MET A 65 2.36 11.29 31.03
CA MET A 65 1.39 12.17 31.70
C MET A 65 0.55 13.01 30.73
N ARG A 66 1.16 13.48 29.63
CA ARG A 66 0.56 14.42 28.68
C ARG A 66 0.35 13.84 27.28
N GLY A 67 0.77 12.60 27.05
CA GLY A 67 0.76 11.95 25.75
C GLY A 67 1.88 12.40 24.80
N PRO A 68 2.03 11.76 23.62
CA PRO A 68 3.13 12.01 22.67
C PRO A 68 3.18 13.44 22.09
N GLN A 69 2.06 14.16 22.12
CA GLN A 69 1.93 15.54 21.62
C GLN A 69 2.09 16.59 22.71
N GLY A 70 2.26 16.19 23.97
CA GLY A 70 2.38 17.09 25.11
C GLY A 70 3.54 18.06 24.95
N ASP A 71 3.32 19.34 25.30
CA ASP A 71 4.39 20.32 25.35
C ASP A 71 5.20 20.16 26.64
N LEU A 72 6.53 20.23 26.53
CA LEU A 72 7.46 20.30 27.65
C LEU A 72 7.65 21.73 28.17
N LYS A 73 7.17 22.73 27.42
CA LYS A 73 7.20 24.13 27.84
C LYS A 73 6.14 24.41 28.90
N GLY A 74 6.50 25.24 29.88
CA GLY A 74 5.58 25.70 30.93
C GLY A 74 5.27 24.66 32.01
N ILE A 75 6.02 23.55 32.10
CA ILE A 75 5.91 22.61 33.22
C ILE A 75 6.51 23.23 34.49
N SER A 76 5.81 23.06 35.62
CA SER A 76 6.35 23.46 36.91
C SER A 76 7.53 22.56 37.30
N VAL A 77 8.30 22.98 38.30
CA VAL A 77 9.42 22.18 38.82
C VAL A 77 8.91 20.86 39.41
N ASP A 78 7.80 20.89 40.15
CA ASP A 78 7.20 19.70 40.75
C ASP A 78 6.64 18.74 39.68
N GLU A 79 6.00 19.27 38.64
CA GLU A 79 5.50 18.45 37.54
C GLU A 79 6.66 17.82 36.74
N ARG A 80 7.74 18.57 36.51
CA ARG A 80 8.95 18.03 35.91
C ARG A 80 9.54 16.91 36.76
N ARG A 81 9.60 17.09 38.09
CA ARG A 81 10.09 16.09 39.04
C ARG A 81 9.28 14.79 38.97
N GLU A 82 7.96 14.90 38.85
CA GLU A 82 7.06 13.74 38.69
C GLU A 82 7.21 13.06 37.31
N HIS A 83 7.33 13.83 36.23
CA HIS A 83 7.64 13.27 34.91
C HIS A 83 8.95 12.48 34.96
N ALA A 84 10.00 13.10 35.48
CA ALA A 84 11.31 12.47 35.57
C ALA A 84 11.28 11.17 36.42
N HIS A 85 10.45 11.14 37.48
CA HIS A 85 10.21 9.93 38.26
C HIS A 85 9.66 8.80 37.40
N LEU A 86 8.57 9.03 36.66
CA LEU A 86 7.91 8.03 35.82
C LEU A 86 8.79 7.53 34.68
N GLY A 87 9.49 8.44 34.00
CA GLY A 87 10.42 8.05 32.93
C GLY A 87 11.59 7.21 33.45
N ALA A 88 12.11 7.53 34.63
CA ALA A 88 13.18 6.74 35.25
C ALA A 88 12.73 5.30 35.58
N GLU A 89 11.47 5.09 35.97
CA GLU A 89 10.94 3.73 36.21
C GLU A 89 10.99 2.83 34.98
N VAL A 90 10.87 3.42 33.80
CA VAL A 90 10.98 2.73 32.52
C VAL A 90 12.45 2.52 32.15
N LEU A 91 13.25 3.59 32.19
CA LEU A 91 14.64 3.55 31.73
C LEU A 91 15.53 2.60 32.54
N ILE A 92 15.35 2.57 33.86
CA ILE A 92 16.12 1.71 34.78
C ILE A 92 15.91 0.22 34.45
N LYS A 93 14.72 -0.15 33.95
CA LYS A 93 14.39 -1.53 33.56
C LYS A 93 14.96 -1.93 32.19
N GLY A 94 15.44 -0.95 31.40
CA GLY A 94 16.16 -1.18 30.15
C GLY A 94 15.30 -1.29 28.89
N PRO A 95 15.88 -1.73 27.77
CA PRO A 95 15.30 -1.62 26.42
C PRO A 95 13.93 -2.29 26.24
N ALA A 96 13.71 -3.45 26.85
CA ALA A 96 12.43 -4.16 26.75
C ALA A 96 11.28 -3.33 27.36
N ALA A 97 11.49 -2.77 28.57
CA ALA A 97 10.52 -1.92 29.23
C ALA A 97 10.29 -0.61 28.46
N ILE A 98 11.33 -0.06 27.83
CA ILE A 98 11.20 1.08 26.91
C ILE A 98 10.27 0.72 25.75
N LYS A 99 10.48 -0.41 25.08
CA LYS A 99 9.61 -0.85 23.97
C LYS A 99 8.17 -1.12 24.42
N ASP A 100 7.95 -1.71 25.59
CA ASP A 100 6.61 -1.92 26.17
C ASP A 100 5.91 -0.57 26.46
N PHE A 101 6.65 0.38 27.02
CA PHE A 101 6.19 1.73 27.27
C PHE A 101 5.75 2.42 25.97
N LEU A 102 6.58 2.34 24.92
CA LEU A 102 6.28 2.93 23.61
C LEU A 102 5.05 2.25 22.96
N ARG A 103 4.91 0.92 23.07
CA ARG A 103 3.69 0.22 22.61
C ARG A 103 2.43 0.75 23.29
N THR A 104 2.51 1.08 24.58
CA THR A 104 1.37 1.61 25.33
C THR A 104 1.01 3.04 24.92
N HIS A 105 2.02 3.92 24.76
CA HIS A 105 1.78 5.37 24.60
C HIS A 105 1.76 5.85 23.14
N ILE A 106 2.46 5.14 22.25
CA ILE A 106 2.55 5.46 20.82
C ILE A 106 1.73 4.45 20.01
N GLY A 107 1.83 3.17 20.36
CA GLY A 107 1.15 2.09 19.66
C GLY A 107 1.74 1.81 18.28
N HIS A 108 0.92 1.19 17.43
CA HIS A 108 1.33 0.64 16.15
C HIS A 108 1.06 1.59 14.98
N GLY A 109 1.92 1.57 13.96
CA GLY A 109 1.70 2.34 12.73
C GLY A 109 0.42 1.89 12.02
N ARG A 110 -0.57 2.79 11.91
CA ARG A 110 -1.87 2.47 11.30
C ARG A 110 -1.84 2.65 9.79
N ARG A 111 -1.03 3.58 9.28
CA ARG A 111 -1.00 3.98 7.87
C ARG A 111 0.43 4.18 7.37
N GLY A 112 1.14 3.08 7.15
CA GLY A 112 2.46 3.15 6.52
C GLY A 112 3.48 3.84 7.42
N ASN A 113 4.25 4.76 6.84
CA ASN A 113 5.35 5.44 7.51
C ASN A 113 4.88 6.65 8.34
N ASP A 114 4.13 6.40 9.41
CA ASP A 114 3.52 7.44 10.25
C ASP A 114 4.20 7.62 11.62
N TYR A 115 5.42 7.07 11.82
CA TYR A 115 6.08 7.12 13.13
C TYR A 115 6.38 8.55 13.61
N HIS A 116 6.74 9.47 12.71
CA HIS A 116 6.93 10.88 13.08
C HIS A 116 5.66 11.48 13.70
N THR A 117 4.51 11.18 13.10
CA THR A 117 3.21 11.65 13.60
C THR A 117 2.83 10.97 14.90
N ALA A 118 3.11 9.67 15.03
CA ALA A 118 2.79 8.88 16.22
C ALA A 118 3.61 9.32 17.44
N PHE A 119 4.92 9.53 17.28
CA PHE A 119 5.80 10.05 18.34
C PHE A 119 5.53 11.52 18.67
N GLY A 120 4.99 12.29 17.72
CA GLY A 120 4.65 13.68 17.94
C GLY A 120 5.84 14.55 18.33
N ARG A 121 5.65 15.40 19.34
CA ARG A 121 6.69 16.32 19.82
C ARG A 121 7.86 15.59 20.48
N ALA A 122 7.60 14.45 21.12
CA ALA A 122 8.67 13.64 21.72
C ALA A 122 9.69 13.15 20.67
N PHE A 123 9.28 13.01 19.41
CA PHE A 123 10.21 12.69 18.32
C PHE A 123 11.33 13.73 18.19
N ASN A 124 10.96 15.01 18.26
CA ASN A 124 11.88 16.12 18.03
C ASN A 124 12.98 16.19 19.08
N GLU A 125 12.67 15.81 20.32
CA GLU A 125 13.63 15.79 21.42
C GLU A 125 14.83 14.87 21.13
N PHE A 126 14.62 13.79 20.38
CA PHE A 126 15.69 12.87 19.99
C PHE A 126 16.20 13.17 18.57
N TYR A 127 15.34 13.61 17.66
CA TYR A 127 15.70 13.84 16.26
C TYR A 127 16.80 14.89 16.08
N PHE A 128 16.70 16.02 16.77
CA PHE A 128 17.70 17.09 16.68
C PHE A 128 19.02 16.74 17.38
N ARG A 129 19.03 15.68 18.21
CA ARG A 129 20.20 15.23 18.97
C ARG A 129 20.79 13.92 18.46
N LYS A 130 20.22 13.34 17.39
CA LYS A 130 20.60 12.03 16.83
C LYS A 130 22.08 11.90 16.44
N ASP A 131 22.73 13.01 16.12
CA ASP A 131 24.13 13.05 15.69
C ASP A 131 25.11 13.16 16.89
N GLN A 132 24.59 13.37 18.11
CA GLN A 132 25.39 13.36 19.33
C GLN A 132 25.65 11.90 19.77
N PRO A 133 26.91 11.47 19.94
CA PRO A 133 27.23 10.10 20.32
C PRO A 133 26.54 9.63 21.61
N ALA A 134 26.35 10.53 22.57
CA ALA A 134 25.71 10.25 23.85
C ALA A 134 24.24 9.81 23.72
N TYR A 135 23.52 10.27 22.68
CA TYR A 135 22.13 9.89 22.41
C TYR A 135 21.99 8.59 21.62
N ARG A 136 23.10 8.07 21.08
CA ARG A 136 23.08 6.88 20.20
C ARG A 136 22.41 5.66 20.84
N PRO A 137 22.63 5.32 22.13
CA PRO A 137 21.97 4.17 22.75
C PRO A 137 20.45 4.33 22.82
N ILE A 138 19.96 5.52 23.17
CA ILE A 138 18.52 5.81 23.21
C ILE A 138 17.93 5.74 21.81
N CYS A 139 18.53 6.45 20.85
CA CYS A 139 18.08 6.44 19.46
C CYS A 139 18.06 5.05 18.84
N ALA A 140 18.98 4.15 19.23
CA ALA A 140 19.00 2.77 18.78
C ALA A 140 17.75 2.00 19.24
N VAL A 141 17.39 2.09 20.52
CA VAL A 141 16.18 1.43 21.04
C VAL A 141 14.91 1.99 20.39
N LEU A 142 14.85 3.32 20.18
CA LEU A 142 13.71 3.95 19.50
C LEU A 142 13.62 3.52 18.03
N ALA A 143 14.76 3.46 17.32
CA ALA A 143 14.81 3.04 15.92
C ALA A 143 14.43 1.55 15.76
N GLU A 144 14.84 0.72 16.70
CA GLU A 144 14.47 -0.70 16.76
C GLU A 144 12.96 -0.86 16.96
N TYR A 145 12.38 -0.16 17.93
CA TYR A 145 10.93 -0.12 18.15
C TYR A 145 10.17 0.28 16.87
N VAL A 146 10.63 1.34 16.20
CA VAL A 146 10.00 1.80 14.95
C VAL A 146 10.05 0.74 13.87
N GLY A 147 11.18 0.02 13.74
CA GLY A 147 11.33 -1.07 12.77
C GLY A 147 10.40 -2.25 13.01
N GLU A 148 10.23 -2.60 14.28
CA GLU A 148 9.36 -3.71 14.70
C GLU A 148 7.87 -3.38 14.57
N THR A 149 7.50 -2.09 14.56
CA THR A 149 6.12 -1.65 14.83
C THR A 149 5.48 -0.84 13.69
N PHE A 150 6.27 -0.18 12.85
CA PHE A 150 5.78 0.70 11.79
C PHE A 150 6.04 0.13 10.39
N ARG A 151 5.18 0.51 9.44
CA ARG A 151 5.15 -0.08 8.10
C ARG A 151 5.81 0.82 7.06
N PHE A 152 6.96 0.46 6.52
CA PHE A 152 7.55 1.21 5.42
C PHE A 152 8.32 0.30 4.46
N THR A 153 8.28 0.66 3.17
CA THR A 153 8.95 -0.10 2.11
C THR A 153 10.41 0.33 2.00
N GLY A 154 11.32 -0.42 2.62
CA GLY A 154 12.77 -0.28 2.40
C GLY A 154 13.60 0.01 3.65
N GLN A 155 14.87 0.34 3.43
CA GLN A 155 15.80 0.81 4.45
C GLN A 155 15.53 2.30 4.71
N GLU A 156 14.82 2.63 5.78
CA GLU A 156 14.71 4.02 6.22
C GLU A 156 15.71 4.33 7.31
N LYS A 157 16.06 5.61 7.46
CA LYS A 157 16.92 6.09 8.55
C LYS A 157 16.05 6.67 9.66
N VAL A 158 15.76 5.88 10.69
CA VAL A 158 15.09 6.34 11.90
C VAL A 158 16.16 6.83 12.87
N PHE A 159 16.13 8.12 13.23
CA PHE A 159 17.20 8.77 14.02
C PHE A 159 18.62 8.54 13.44
N GLY A 160 18.74 8.52 12.11
CA GLY A 160 20.01 8.27 11.42
C GLY A 160 20.48 6.80 11.44
N ILE A 161 19.70 5.89 12.03
CA ILE A 161 19.96 4.43 12.07
C ILE A 161 19.15 3.76 10.98
N ARG A 162 19.80 2.91 10.17
CA ARG A 162 19.11 2.14 9.14
C ARG A 162 18.23 1.09 9.80
N THR A 163 16.94 1.17 9.53
CA THR A 163 15.92 0.30 10.10
C THR A 163 15.14 -0.37 8.97
N ARG A 164 14.79 -1.65 9.16
CA ARG A 164 13.80 -2.35 8.34
C ARG A 164 12.45 -2.21 9.02
N GLY A 165 11.50 -1.58 8.35
CA GLY A 165 10.11 -1.53 8.82
C GLY A 165 9.41 -2.86 8.58
N VAL A 166 8.23 -2.99 9.18
CA VAL A 166 7.30 -4.08 8.88
C VAL A 166 6.83 -3.92 7.44
N GLU A 167 6.92 -4.96 6.63
CA GLU A 167 6.46 -4.86 5.25
C GLU A 167 4.98 -4.50 5.18
N PRO A 168 4.57 -3.54 4.32
CA PRO A 168 3.17 -3.20 4.21
C PRO A 168 2.35 -4.35 3.64
N LYS A 169 1.34 -4.78 4.40
CA LYS A 169 0.38 -5.83 3.99
C LYS A 169 -0.84 -5.27 3.26
N THR A 170 -0.83 -3.98 2.89
CA THR A 170 -2.00 -3.36 2.26
C THR A 170 -2.08 -3.73 0.80
N LEU A 171 -3.30 -3.97 0.31
CA LEU A 171 -3.56 -4.34 -1.08
C LEU A 171 -2.94 -3.35 -2.06
N ARG A 172 -3.00 -2.04 -1.79
CA ARG A 172 -2.36 -1.02 -2.64
C ARG A 172 -0.85 -1.20 -2.74
N SER A 173 -0.18 -1.39 -1.60
CA SER A 173 1.28 -1.51 -1.59
C SER A 173 1.73 -2.77 -2.33
N LEU A 174 1.03 -3.87 -2.11
CA LEU A 174 1.31 -5.15 -2.78
C LEU A 174 1.00 -5.06 -4.28
N CYS A 175 -0.12 -4.46 -4.70
CA CYS A 175 -0.43 -4.26 -6.12
C CYS A 175 0.65 -3.43 -6.83
N ASN A 176 1.09 -2.32 -6.21
CA ASN A 176 2.13 -1.47 -6.77
C ASN A 176 3.48 -2.21 -6.89
N ARG A 177 3.85 -3.00 -5.87
CA ARG A 177 5.08 -3.80 -5.85
C ARG A 177 5.12 -4.79 -7.02
N HIS A 178 4.00 -5.46 -7.28
CA HIS A 178 3.91 -6.46 -8.35
C HIS A 178 3.53 -5.89 -9.71
N GLY A 179 3.24 -4.58 -9.80
CA GLY A 179 2.84 -3.92 -11.04
C GLY A 179 1.47 -4.36 -11.55
N ILE A 180 0.55 -4.74 -10.66
CA ILE A 180 -0.78 -5.25 -11.02
C ILE A 180 -1.88 -4.22 -10.74
N GLY A 181 -2.92 -4.22 -11.56
CA GLY A 181 -4.02 -3.27 -11.48
C GLY A 181 -4.94 -3.51 -10.29
N MET A 182 -4.94 -2.60 -9.31
CA MET A 182 -5.73 -2.68 -8.07
C MET A 182 -7.23 -3.02 -8.29
N LYS A 183 -7.87 -2.46 -9.32
CA LYS A 183 -9.30 -2.72 -9.61
C LYS A 183 -9.57 -4.18 -9.97
N ILE A 184 -8.69 -4.78 -10.79
CA ILE A 184 -8.82 -6.19 -11.19
C ILE A 184 -8.52 -7.06 -9.97
N THR A 185 -7.45 -6.78 -9.23
CA THR A 185 -7.08 -7.54 -8.03
C THR A 185 -8.21 -7.57 -6.99
N VAL A 186 -8.86 -6.43 -6.70
CA VAL A 186 -10.02 -6.40 -5.77
C VAL A 186 -11.16 -7.31 -6.24
N GLN A 187 -11.43 -7.36 -7.54
CA GLN A 187 -12.52 -8.18 -8.07
C GLN A 187 -12.15 -9.67 -8.06
N VAL A 188 -10.90 -10.02 -8.35
CA VAL A 188 -10.39 -11.40 -8.22
C VAL A 188 -10.53 -11.88 -6.79
N LEU A 189 -10.10 -11.06 -5.82
CA LEU A 189 -10.20 -11.36 -4.40
C LEU A 189 -11.66 -11.57 -3.97
N LYS A 190 -12.59 -10.72 -4.44
CA LYS A 190 -14.02 -10.88 -4.17
C LYS A 190 -14.60 -12.17 -4.76
N ALA A 191 -14.30 -12.43 -6.03
CA ALA A 191 -14.91 -13.54 -6.78
C ALA A 191 -14.36 -14.91 -6.38
N GLN A 192 -13.05 -15.02 -6.11
CA GLN A 192 -12.38 -16.31 -5.90
C GLN A 192 -12.07 -16.60 -4.43
N TYR A 193 -11.93 -15.55 -3.61
CA TYR A 193 -11.47 -15.69 -2.21
C TYR A 193 -12.48 -15.13 -1.20
N GLY A 194 -13.69 -14.79 -1.64
CA GLY A 194 -14.80 -14.42 -0.74
C GLY A 194 -14.59 -13.11 0.03
N PHE A 195 -13.69 -12.24 -0.41
CA PHE A 195 -13.45 -10.95 0.25
C PHE A 195 -14.73 -10.08 0.22
N GLY A 196 -15.05 -9.45 1.35
CA GLY A 196 -16.30 -8.73 1.55
C GLY A 196 -16.45 -7.41 0.78
N VAL A 197 -17.68 -6.88 0.81
CA VAL A 197 -18.01 -5.54 0.32
C VAL A 197 -17.31 -4.51 1.21
N GLY A 198 -16.16 -4.01 0.77
CA GLY A 198 -15.33 -3.08 1.54
C GLY A 198 -13.83 -3.28 1.34
N THR A 199 -13.42 -4.42 0.74
CA THR A 199 -12.02 -4.63 0.35
C THR A 199 -11.59 -3.57 -0.64
N GLY A 200 -10.62 -2.77 -0.22
CA GLY A 200 -10.14 -1.61 -0.93
C GLY A 200 -8.65 -1.43 -0.74
N ALA A 201 -8.15 -0.28 -1.18
CA ALA A 201 -6.74 0.00 -1.24
C ALA A 201 -5.97 -0.17 0.09
N SER A 202 -6.63 0.16 1.20
CA SER A 202 -6.05 0.11 2.55
C SER A 202 -6.29 -1.21 3.27
N SER A 203 -7.03 -2.15 2.67
CA SER A 203 -7.30 -3.45 3.28
C SER A 203 -6.02 -4.25 3.38
N GLU A 204 -5.81 -4.86 4.55
CA GLU A 204 -4.73 -5.82 4.73
C GLU A 204 -5.10 -7.13 4.05
N VAL A 205 -4.14 -7.67 3.31
CA VAL A 205 -4.24 -8.91 2.57
C VAL A 205 -2.94 -9.68 2.75
N ASP A 206 -3.03 -11.00 2.60
CA ASP A 206 -1.87 -11.88 2.63
C ASP A 206 -0.91 -11.54 1.47
N PRO A 207 0.36 -11.19 1.75
CA PRO A 207 1.36 -10.94 0.72
C PRO A 207 1.56 -12.13 -0.22
N ASP A 208 1.52 -13.36 0.28
CA ASP A 208 1.80 -14.57 -0.51
C ASP A 208 0.68 -14.80 -1.54
N LEU A 209 -0.57 -14.58 -1.12
CA LEU A 209 -1.72 -14.60 -2.03
C LEU A 209 -1.58 -13.59 -3.17
N ILE A 210 -1.11 -12.37 -2.90
CA ILE A 210 -0.92 -11.36 -3.95
C ILE A 210 0.26 -11.72 -4.85
N ALA A 211 1.33 -12.29 -4.30
CA ALA A 211 2.47 -12.75 -5.07
C ALA A 211 2.06 -13.88 -6.05
N ASP A 212 1.21 -14.81 -5.62
CA ASP A 212 0.70 -15.91 -6.46
C ASP A 212 -0.27 -15.42 -7.55
N LEU A 213 -1.07 -14.40 -7.24
CA LEU A 213 -1.99 -13.80 -8.21
C LEU A 213 -1.26 -12.90 -9.21
N ALA A 214 -0.15 -12.29 -8.83
CA ALA A 214 0.51 -11.27 -9.63
C ALA A 214 0.84 -11.71 -11.06
N PRO A 215 1.47 -12.88 -11.31
CA PRO A 215 1.74 -13.36 -12.67
C PRO A 215 0.48 -13.53 -13.51
N LYS A 216 -0.62 -13.96 -12.89
CA LYS A 216 -1.91 -14.20 -13.57
C LYS A 216 -2.59 -12.90 -13.97
N LEU A 217 -2.39 -11.83 -13.20
CA LEU A 217 -3.10 -10.56 -13.38
C LEU A 217 -2.31 -9.51 -14.16
N LYS A 218 -0.97 -9.62 -14.19
CA LYS A 218 -0.09 -8.61 -14.76
C LYS A 218 -0.36 -8.31 -16.24
N ASP A 219 -0.67 -9.35 -17.00
CA ASP A 219 -0.86 -9.26 -18.46
C ASP A 219 -2.34 -9.36 -18.89
N LEU A 220 -3.28 -9.27 -17.93
CA LEU A 220 -4.70 -9.29 -18.24
C LEU A 220 -5.17 -7.95 -18.81
N LEU A 221 -5.71 -8.03 -20.02
CA LEU A 221 -6.39 -6.95 -20.71
C LEU A 221 -7.86 -6.91 -20.28
N ASN A 222 -8.35 -5.75 -19.89
CA ASN A 222 -9.79 -5.55 -19.69
C ASN A 222 -10.54 -5.50 -21.04
N ALA A 223 -11.87 -5.45 -21.02
CA ALA A 223 -12.67 -5.39 -22.24
C ALA A 223 -12.34 -4.21 -23.18
N GLN A 224 -11.87 -3.06 -22.66
CA GLN A 224 -11.45 -1.93 -23.48
C GLN A 224 -10.11 -2.19 -24.16
N ASP A 225 -9.14 -2.69 -23.40
CA ASP A 225 -7.81 -3.01 -23.93
C ASP A 225 -7.88 -4.18 -24.91
N ALA A 226 -8.73 -5.19 -24.64
CA ALA A 226 -9.04 -6.27 -25.56
C ALA A 226 -9.72 -5.75 -26.84
N ALA A 227 -10.64 -4.78 -26.74
CA ALA A 227 -11.24 -4.16 -27.92
C ALA A 227 -10.20 -3.43 -28.78
N ARG A 228 -9.25 -2.70 -28.16
CA ARG A 228 -8.13 -2.08 -28.87
C ARG A 228 -7.21 -3.12 -29.50
N HIS A 229 -6.91 -4.20 -28.80
CA HIS A 229 -6.10 -5.32 -29.31
C HIS A 229 -6.75 -5.97 -30.54
N LEU A 230 -8.06 -6.19 -30.48
CA LEU A 230 -8.86 -6.73 -31.58
C LEU A 230 -9.23 -5.68 -32.66
N GLY A 231 -8.88 -4.40 -32.48
CA GLY A 231 -9.20 -3.34 -33.43
C GLY A 231 -10.70 -3.11 -33.62
N VAL A 232 -11.51 -3.27 -32.56
CA VAL A 232 -12.98 -3.17 -32.59
C VAL A 232 -13.51 -2.23 -31.50
N SER A 233 -14.81 -1.93 -31.51
CA SER A 233 -15.45 -1.28 -30.38
C SER A 233 -15.71 -2.26 -29.23
N VAL A 234 -15.82 -1.74 -28.01
CA VAL A 234 -16.13 -2.55 -26.80
C VAL A 234 -17.45 -3.29 -26.94
N ASP A 235 -18.43 -2.72 -27.63
CA ASP A 235 -19.74 -3.37 -27.83
C ASP A 235 -19.64 -4.58 -28.77
N VAL A 236 -18.72 -4.57 -29.73
CA VAL A 236 -18.42 -5.77 -30.53
C VAL A 236 -17.84 -6.86 -29.63
N VAL A 237 -16.88 -6.53 -28.75
CA VAL A 237 -16.32 -7.49 -27.78
C VAL A 237 -17.42 -8.08 -26.89
N ARG A 238 -18.30 -7.24 -26.35
CA ARG A 238 -19.46 -7.69 -25.55
C ARG A 238 -20.38 -8.61 -26.34
N GLY A 239 -20.65 -8.30 -27.61
CA GLY A 239 -21.43 -9.15 -28.50
C GLY A 239 -20.77 -10.50 -28.74
N LEU A 240 -19.45 -10.54 -28.95
CA LEU A 240 -18.68 -11.78 -29.10
C LEU A 240 -18.74 -12.64 -27.82
N ILE A 241 -18.67 -12.01 -26.64
CA ILE A 241 -18.80 -12.71 -25.35
C ILE A 241 -20.23 -13.22 -25.15
N GLY A 242 -21.24 -12.38 -25.44
CA GLY A 242 -22.66 -12.71 -25.25
C GLY A 242 -23.12 -13.84 -26.16
N ASP A 243 -22.59 -13.92 -27.38
CA ASP A 243 -22.84 -15.01 -28.32
C ASP A 243 -21.88 -16.22 -28.11
N GLY A 244 -21.05 -16.21 -27.06
CA GLY A 244 -20.17 -17.33 -26.70
C GLY A 244 -18.96 -17.56 -27.61
N LEU A 245 -18.65 -16.63 -28.51
CA LEU A 245 -17.56 -16.76 -29.49
C LEU A 245 -16.19 -16.38 -28.92
N LEU A 246 -16.17 -15.46 -27.95
CA LEU A 246 -14.98 -15.04 -27.25
C LEU A 246 -15.17 -15.33 -25.75
N VAL A 247 -14.39 -16.27 -25.23
CA VAL A 247 -14.44 -16.68 -23.82
C VAL A 247 -13.34 -15.94 -23.06
N PRO A 248 -13.67 -15.18 -22.00
CA PRO A 248 -12.67 -14.52 -21.18
C PRO A 248 -11.93 -15.52 -20.29
N ASP A 249 -10.63 -15.32 -20.11
CA ASP A 249 -9.82 -16.12 -19.17
C ASP A 249 -10.31 -15.96 -17.74
N TYR A 250 -10.84 -14.77 -17.43
CA TYR A 250 -11.49 -14.49 -16.15
C TYR A 250 -12.80 -13.73 -16.36
N ARG A 251 -13.88 -14.25 -15.78
CA ARG A 251 -15.15 -13.54 -15.63
C ARG A 251 -15.33 -13.15 -14.17
N PHE A 252 -15.18 -11.87 -13.86
CA PHE A 252 -15.32 -11.35 -12.50
C PHE A 252 -16.75 -10.90 -12.21
N ASN A 253 -17.40 -10.28 -13.21
CA ASN A 253 -18.82 -9.97 -13.27
C ASN A 253 -19.21 -9.67 -14.72
N ASP A 254 -20.48 -9.36 -14.99
CA ASP A 254 -20.99 -9.05 -16.34
C ASP A 254 -20.27 -7.89 -17.04
N ARG A 255 -19.61 -7.00 -16.29
CA ARG A 255 -18.94 -5.80 -16.79
C ARG A 255 -17.42 -5.89 -16.78
N MET A 256 -16.85 -6.79 -15.98
CA MET A 256 -15.40 -6.96 -15.82
C MET A 256 -14.98 -8.38 -16.19
N VAL A 257 -14.31 -8.44 -17.33
CA VAL A 257 -13.69 -9.63 -17.89
C VAL A 257 -12.21 -9.36 -18.14
N GLY A 258 -11.38 -10.39 -18.00
CA GLY A 258 -9.96 -10.34 -18.28
C GLY A 258 -9.61 -11.27 -19.45
N PHE A 259 -8.76 -10.78 -20.34
CA PHE A 259 -8.22 -11.53 -21.48
C PHE A 259 -6.70 -11.51 -21.46
N SER A 260 -6.06 -12.65 -21.67
CA SER A 260 -4.66 -12.72 -22.04
C SER A 260 -4.50 -12.34 -23.52
N ALA A 261 -3.35 -11.79 -23.89
CA ALA A 261 -3.05 -11.54 -25.30
C ALA A 261 -3.08 -12.85 -26.12
N ALA A 262 -2.66 -13.97 -25.53
CA ALA A 262 -2.67 -15.28 -26.16
C ALA A 262 -4.09 -15.75 -26.51
N THR A 263 -5.05 -15.54 -25.61
CA THR A 263 -6.47 -15.88 -25.84
C THR A 263 -7.07 -15.08 -26.99
N LEU A 264 -6.72 -13.79 -27.10
CA LEU A 264 -7.17 -12.95 -28.22
C LEU A 264 -6.54 -13.35 -29.56
N GLU A 265 -5.26 -13.74 -29.57
CA GLU A 265 -4.61 -14.24 -30.78
C GLU A 265 -5.13 -15.61 -31.21
N SER A 266 -5.31 -16.55 -30.26
CA SER A 266 -5.93 -17.86 -30.52
C SER A 266 -7.32 -17.69 -31.11
N PHE A 267 -8.13 -16.77 -30.56
CA PHE A 267 -9.42 -16.43 -31.15
C PHE A 267 -9.27 -15.97 -32.60
N LEU A 268 -8.33 -15.08 -32.92
CA LEU A 268 -8.15 -14.62 -34.31
C LEU A 268 -7.68 -15.76 -35.23
N ASP A 269 -6.87 -16.69 -34.75
CA ASP A 269 -6.39 -17.85 -35.52
C ASP A 269 -7.49 -18.91 -35.71
N ASP A 270 -8.31 -19.19 -34.69
CA ASP A 270 -9.42 -20.17 -34.75
C ASP A 270 -10.51 -19.78 -35.74
N TRP A 271 -10.68 -18.47 -35.98
CA TRP A 271 -11.68 -17.93 -36.89
C TRP A 271 -11.13 -17.62 -38.28
N CYS A 272 -9.82 -17.73 -38.48
CA CYS A 272 -9.18 -17.43 -39.75
C CYS A 272 -8.21 -18.53 -40.14
N SER A 273 -8.52 -19.27 -41.21
CA SER A 273 -7.55 -20.21 -41.80
C SER A 273 -6.27 -19.47 -42.16
N ALA A 274 -5.15 -19.84 -41.54
CA ALA A 274 -3.84 -19.32 -41.91
C ALA A 274 -3.51 -19.81 -43.33
N GLY A 275 -3.44 -18.90 -44.29
CA GLY A 275 -3.14 -19.26 -45.67
C GLY A 275 -2.69 -18.07 -46.48
N LYS A 276 -1.75 -18.29 -47.41
CA LYS A 276 -1.46 -17.30 -48.46
C LYS A 276 -2.77 -17.03 -49.22
N PRO A 277 -3.03 -15.77 -49.59
CA PRO A 277 -4.17 -15.46 -50.44
C PRO A 277 -4.14 -16.40 -51.66
N PRO A 278 -5.26 -17.00 -52.10
CA PRO A 278 -5.27 -17.76 -53.34
C PRO A 278 -4.68 -16.90 -54.46
N SER A 279 -3.62 -17.41 -55.07
CA SER A 279 -2.88 -16.77 -56.14
C SER A 279 -3.74 -16.77 -57.40
N GLY A 280 -4.62 -15.79 -57.55
CA GLY A 280 -5.44 -15.67 -58.76
C GLY A 280 -6.57 -14.67 -58.62
N GLY A 281 -6.41 -13.51 -59.27
CA GLY A 281 -7.47 -12.50 -59.46
C GLY A 281 -7.72 -11.60 -58.25
N GLN A 282 -7.88 -10.30 -58.51
CA GLN A 282 -8.34 -9.30 -57.54
C GLN A 282 -9.76 -9.63 -57.05
N ALA A 283 -9.93 -10.62 -56.17
CA ALA A 283 -11.15 -10.72 -55.40
C ALA A 283 -11.20 -9.46 -54.52
N ILE A 284 -12.15 -8.56 -54.78
CA ILE A 284 -12.42 -7.43 -53.90
C ILE A 284 -12.82 -8.02 -52.55
N ARG A 285 -12.04 -7.71 -51.50
CA ARG A 285 -12.26 -8.20 -50.14
C ARG A 285 -12.64 -7.04 -49.25
N THR A 286 -13.71 -7.23 -48.50
CA THR A 286 -14.24 -6.20 -47.60
C THR A 286 -13.99 -6.63 -46.16
N PRO A 287 -13.47 -5.75 -45.29
CA PRO A 287 -13.36 -6.04 -43.86
C PRO A 287 -14.72 -6.44 -43.28
N ILE A 288 -14.74 -7.49 -42.46
CA ILE A 288 -15.99 -8.04 -41.89
C ILE A 288 -16.78 -6.98 -41.12
N GLN A 289 -16.10 -6.04 -40.47
CA GLN A 289 -16.72 -4.92 -39.77
C GLN A 289 -17.47 -3.97 -40.71
N THR A 290 -16.93 -3.73 -41.91
CA THR A 290 -17.56 -2.89 -42.93
C THR A 290 -18.81 -3.57 -43.46
N VAL A 291 -18.74 -4.89 -43.70
CA VAL A 291 -19.91 -5.71 -44.11
C VAL A 291 -21.00 -5.67 -43.03
N ALA A 292 -20.63 -5.87 -41.77
CA ALA A 292 -21.52 -5.79 -40.61
C ALA A 292 -22.27 -4.46 -40.56
N ARG A 293 -21.52 -3.35 -40.66
CA ARG A 293 -22.07 -1.99 -40.60
C ARG A 293 -23.02 -1.70 -41.76
N ALA A 294 -22.61 -2.01 -43.00
CA ALA A 294 -23.41 -1.74 -44.19
C ALA A 294 -24.77 -2.50 -44.17
N ASN A 295 -24.79 -3.68 -43.56
CA ASN A 295 -25.97 -4.55 -43.54
C ASN A 295 -26.72 -4.54 -42.19
N ARG A 296 -26.30 -3.72 -41.23
CA ARG A 296 -26.87 -3.64 -39.87
C ARG A 296 -26.91 -5.00 -39.14
N VAL A 297 -25.90 -5.84 -39.35
CA VAL A 297 -25.77 -7.16 -38.70
C VAL A 297 -24.64 -7.11 -37.65
N ARG A 298 -24.78 -7.84 -36.54
CA ARG A 298 -23.71 -7.96 -35.54
C ARG A 298 -22.52 -8.76 -36.10
N VAL A 299 -21.30 -8.34 -35.77
CA VAL A 299 -20.06 -9.02 -36.21
C VAL A 299 -20.04 -10.49 -35.77
N SER A 300 -20.48 -10.78 -34.55
CA SER A 300 -20.59 -12.16 -34.03
C SER A 300 -21.46 -13.06 -34.91
N ARG A 301 -22.59 -12.55 -35.42
CA ARG A 301 -23.50 -13.31 -36.28
C ARG A 301 -22.91 -13.59 -37.65
N LEU A 302 -22.14 -12.64 -38.21
CA LEU A 302 -21.40 -12.88 -39.44
C LEU A 302 -20.30 -13.92 -39.27
N LEU A 303 -19.61 -13.94 -38.12
CA LEU A 303 -18.63 -14.98 -37.82
C LEU A 303 -19.30 -16.36 -37.76
N ILE A 304 -20.41 -16.50 -37.02
CA ILE A 304 -21.18 -17.75 -36.94
C ILE A 304 -21.62 -18.22 -38.33
N ALA A 305 -22.19 -17.31 -39.13
CA ALA A 305 -22.60 -17.61 -40.50
C ALA A 305 -21.41 -18.06 -41.37
N ALA A 306 -20.21 -17.49 -41.17
CA ALA A 306 -19.01 -17.90 -41.90
C ALA A 306 -18.61 -19.35 -41.64
N ARG A 307 -18.81 -19.85 -40.41
CA ARG A 307 -18.59 -21.27 -40.09
C ARG A 307 -19.63 -22.17 -40.76
N ALA A 308 -20.90 -21.75 -40.78
CA ALA A 308 -21.98 -22.52 -41.41
C ALA A 308 -21.84 -22.61 -42.93
N VAL A 309 -21.42 -21.52 -43.59
CA VAL A 309 -21.24 -21.44 -45.05
C VAL A 309 -19.91 -22.07 -45.51
N GLY A 310 -18.95 -22.27 -44.60
CA GLY A 310 -17.67 -22.91 -44.86
C GLY A 310 -16.58 -21.94 -45.37
N GLY A 311 -15.69 -21.51 -44.47
CA GLY A 311 -14.34 -21.04 -44.83
C GLY A 311 -14.21 -19.75 -45.64
N ALA A 312 -15.09 -18.76 -45.46
CA ALA A 312 -15.07 -17.51 -46.23
C ALA A 312 -14.21 -16.36 -45.65
N LEU A 313 -13.50 -16.60 -44.54
CA LEU A 313 -12.75 -15.57 -43.80
C LEU A 313 -11.25 -15.67 -44.04
N TYR A 314 -10.65 -14.55 -44.42
CA TYR A 314 -9.21 -14.42 -44.62
C TYR A 314 -8.62 -13.36 -43.68
N ARG A 315 -7.50 -13.67 -43.03
CA ARG A 315 -6.75 -12.74 -42.18
C ARG A 315 -5.57 -12.13 -42.92
N ASP A 316 -5.62 -10.81 -43.16
CA ASP A 316 -4.46 -10.02 -43.56
C ASP A 316 -3.58 -9.75 -42.33
N ARG A 317 -2.45 -10.48 -42.22
CA ARG A 317 -1.50 -10.36 -41.10
C ARG A 317 -0.82 -8.99 -41.01
N ARG A 318 -0.90 -8.14 -42.05
CA ARG A 318 -0.36 -6.77 -42.00
C ARG A 318 -1.27 -5.83 -41.22
N LYS A 319 -2.54 -6.21 -41.03
CA LYS A 319 -3.54 -5.45 -40.26
C LYS A 319 -3.76 -6.13 -38.91
N ARG A 320 -3.89 -5.32 -37.86
CA ARG A 320 -4.14 -5.83 -36.51
C ARG A 320 -5.62 -6.16 -36.30
N GLY A 321 -5.87 -7.20 -35.50
CA GLY A 321 -7.20 -7.57 -35.02
C GLY A 321 -8.21 -7.95 -36.10
N LEU A 322 -9.50 -7.77 -35.81
CA LEU A 322 -10.61 -8.08 -36.71
C LEU A 322 -10.68 -7.16 -37.94
N THR A 323 -9.95 -6.05 -37.96
CA THR A 323 -9.79 -5.20 -39.15
C THR A 323 -9.05 -5.93 -40.27
N GLY A 324 -8.19 -6.89 -39.93
CA GLY A 324 -7.52 -7.76 -40.89
C GLY A 324 -8.40 -8.90 -41.39
N VAL A 325 -9.57 -9.13 -40.80
CA VAL A 325 -10.48 -10.22 -41.19
C VAL A 325 -11.39 -9.75 -42.30
N THR A 326 -11.31 -10.41 -43.45
CA THR A 326 -11.97 -10.00 -44.69
C THR A 326 -12.79 -11.13 -45.30
N VAL A 327 -13.86 -10.73 -46.00
CA VAL A 327 -14.78 -11.64 -46.70
C VAL A 327 -14.63 -11.41 -48.21
N SER A 328 -14.63 -12.49 -49.00
CA SER A 328 -14.72 -12.40 -50.47
C SER A 328 -16.09 -11.87 -50.90
N HIS A 329 -16.13 -10.98 -51.89
CA HIS A 329 -17.39 -10.47 -52.45
C HIS A 329 -18.32 -11.61 -52.93
N SER A 330 -17.77 -12.69 -53.47
CA SER A 330 -18.52 -13.87 -53.92
C SER A 330 -19.30 -14.58 -52.81
N CYS A 331 -18.83 -14.49 -51.56
CA CYS A 331 -19.45 -15.15 -50.41
C CYS A 331 -20.27 -14.19 -49.54
N MET A 332 -20.17 -12.88 -49.79
CA MET A 332 -20.73 -11.84 -48.93
C MET A 332 -22.26 -11.88 -48.85
N ALA A 333 -22.96 -12.06 -49.97
CA ALA A 333 -24.42 -12.10 -50.00
C ALA A 333 -24.97 -13.31 -49.21
N ALA A 334 -24.41 -14.50 -49.46
CA ALA A 334 -24.79 -15.73 -48.75
C ALA A 334 -24.54 -15.60 -47.24
N LEU A 335 -23.41 -15.00 -46.85
CA LEU A 335 -23.06 -14.77 -45.45
C LEU A 335 -24.06 -13.84 -44.74
N VAL A 336 -24.46 -12.74 -45.39
CA VAL A 336 -25.41 -11.77 -44.82
C VAL A 336 -26.79 -12.38 -44.67
N GLU A 337 -27.27 -13.11 -45.68
CA GLU A 337 -28.58 -13.76 -45.63
C GLU A 337 -28.62 -14.85 -44.57
N GLN A 338 -27.55 -15.64 -44.44
CA GLN A 338 -27.44 -16.63 -43.36
C GLN A 338 -27.47 -15.95 -41.98
N ALA A 339 -26.70 -14.88 -41.78
CA ALA A 339 -26.64 -14.18 -40.51
C ALA A 339 -27.96 -13.50 -40.11
N LYS A 340 -28.74 -13.00 -41.08
CA LYS A 340 -30.10 -12.48 -40.85
C LYS A 340 -31.09 -13.58 -40.51
N THR A 341 -31.01 -14.71 -41.22
CA THR A 341 -31.86 -15.89 -40.96
C THR A 341 -31.67 -16.42 -39.54
N ASP A 342 -30.42 -16.50 -39.09
CA ASP A 342 -30.07 -16.94 -37.74
C ASP A 342 -30.50 -15.94 -36.66
N ALA A 343 -30.57 -14.65 -36.99
CA ALA A 343 -31.11 -13.62 -36.09
C ALA A 343 -32.64 -13.72 -35.95
N GLY A 344 -33.35 -14.03 -37.04
CA GLY A 344 -34.80 -14.24 -37.02
C GLY A 344 -35.23 -15.45 -36.18
N LYS A 345 -34.46 -16.53 -36.21
CA LYS A 345 -34.71 -17.73 -35.38
C LYS A 345 -34.43 -17.51 -33.90
N ALA A 346 -33.46 -16.66 -33.55
CA ALA A 346 -33.11 -16.37 -32.15
C ALA A 346 -34.06 -15.36 -31.47
N GLY A 347 -34.90 -14.64 -32.22
CA GLY A 347 -35.88 -13.68 -31.68
C GLY A 347 -37.28 -14.26 -31.45
N LEU A 348 -37.48 -15.55 -31.70
CA LEU A 348 -38.74 -16.30 -31.54
C LEU A 348 -38.69 -17.32 -30.38
N SER A 349 -37.64 -17.26 -29.55
CA SER A 349 -37.42 -18.22 -28.46
C SER A 349 -37.31 -17.54 -27.10
#